data_AF-A0A4V2VKM7-F1
#
_entry.id   AF-A0A4V2VKM7-F1
#
_cell.length_a   1.000
_cell.length_b   1.000
_cell.length_c   1.000
_cell.angle_alpha   90.00
_cell.angle_beta   90.00
_cell.angle_gamma   90.00
#
_symmetry.space_group_name_H-M   'P 1'
#
loop_
_entity.id
_entity.type
_entity.pdbx_description
1 polymer ?
#
loop_
_entity_poly.entity_id
_entity_poly.type
_entity_poly.pdbx_seq_one_letter_code
_entity_poly.pdbx_strand_id
1 'polypeptide(L)'
;MPIGTRIKRIRTLRGITQKELGVRLGYSERNADIRIAQYESGKRTPKEDVINGIASILEVSPEALKIPDIESYHGFIFTLFELEEQFGLTIDMTEGMPNLHLDKNPTNYDHNIKGMLDDWYKYKSKLASGEISIEEYTNWKLNYPEKSDLLLDSKPSEK
;
A
#
# COMPACT_ATOMS: atom_id res chain seq x y z
N MET A 1 0.24 3.88 1.56
CA MET A 1 0.12 4.65 2.82
C MET A 1 1.29 5.62 3.06
N PRO A 2 1.06 6.84 3.61
CA PRO A 2 2.12 7.79 3.98
C PRO A 2 2.97 7.34 5.17
N ILE A 3 4.23 7.80 5.24
CA ILE A 3 5.20 7.45 6.30
C ILE A 3 4.67 7.65 7.73
N GLY A 4 3.96 8.76 7.99
CA GLY A 4 3.41 9.03 9.32
C GLY A 4 2.41 7.97 9.79
N THR A 5 1.58 7.48 8.87
CA THR A 5 0.61 6.42 9.16
C THR A 5 1.32 5.08 9.41
N ARG A 6 2.37 4.77 8.62
CA ARG A 6 3.22 3.59 8.83
C ARG A 6 3.90 3.61 10.20
N ILE A 7 4.51 4.73 10.58
CA ILE A 7 5.13 4.92 11.91
C ILE A 7 4.10 4.68 13.01
N LYS A 8 2.94 5.32 12.95
CA LYS A 8 1.87 5.18 13.96
C LYS A 8 1.41 3.73 14.09
N ARG A 9 1.17 3.06 12.96
CA ARG A 9 0.72 1.67 12.90
C ARG A 9 1.74 0.75 13.59
N ILE A 10 3.01 0.80 13.18
CA ILE A 10 4.06 -0.06 13.72
C ILE A 10 4.32 0.27 15.19
N ARG A 11 4.39 1.54 15.56
CA ARG A 11 4.56 1.95 16.97
C ARG A 11 3.46 1.38 17.85
N THR A 12 2.20 1.46 17.40
CA THR A 12 1.06 0.94 18.15
C THR A 12 1.10 -0.58 18.24
N LEU A 13 1.50 -1.27 17.16
CA LEU A 13 1.73 -2.72 17.16
C LEU A 13 2.81 -3.14 18.17
N ARG A 14 3.86 -2.32 18.34
CA ARG A 14 4.91 -2.55 19.34
C ARG A 14 4.52 -2.13 20.76
N GLY A 15 3.31 -1.59 20.98
CA GLY A 15 2.85 -1.14 22.29
C GLY A 15 3.59 0.09 22.84
N ILE A 16 4.33 0.83 21.99
CA ILE A 16 5.16 1.96 22.40
C ILE A 16 4.33 3.26 22.35
N THR A 17 4.47 4.14 23.35
CA THR A 17 3.77 5.45 23.31
C THR A 17 4.53 6.47 22.44
N GLN A 18 3.86 7.53 21.98
CA GLN A 18 4.54 8.62 21.25
C GLN A 18 5.65 9.25 22.12
N LYS A 19 5.39 9.46 23.41
CA LYS A 19 6.37 9.99 24.37
C LYS A 19 7.59 9.08 24.46
N GLU A 20 7.37 7.78 24.64
CA GLU A 20 8.44 6.79 24.76
C GLU A 20 9.30 6.70 23.48
N LEU A 21 8.68 6.65 22.29
CA LEU A 21 9.42 6.67 21.03
C LEU A 21 10.28 7.94 20.91
N GLY A 22 9.71 9.10 21.24
CA GLY A 22 10.45 10.36 21.20
C GLY A 22 11.62 10.42 22.18
N VAL A 23 11.45 9.90 23.40
CA VAL A 23 12.52 9.83 24.40
C VAL A 23 13.63 8.88 23.95
N ARG A 24 13.29 7.69 23.41
CA ARG A 24 14.28 6.73 22.87
C ARG A 24 15.05 7.28 21.67
N LEU A 25 14.45 8.20 20.90
CA LEU A 25 15.15 8.96 19.84
C LEU A 25 16.04 10.09 20.37
N GLY A 26 16.09 10.31 21.68
CA GLY A 26 16.89 11.36 22.32
C GLY A 26 16.22 12.74 22.35
N TYR A 27 14.89 12.83 22.14
CA TYR A 27 14.18 14.08 22.36
C TYR A 27 13.91 14.32 23.86
N SER A 28 13.86 15.59 24.26
CA SER A 28 13.55 15.94 25.64
C SER A 28 12.13 15.49 26.01
N GLU A 29 11.96 14.96 27.22
CA GLU A 29 10.69 14.42 27.70
C GLU A 29 9.51 15.38 27.56
N ARG A 30 9.76 16.69 27.65
CA ARG A 30 8.74 17.75 27.56
C ARG A 30 8.09 17.83 26.18
N ASN A 31 8.82 17.51 25.10
CA ASN A 31 8.37 17.69 23.71
C ASN A 31 8.48 16.42 22.87
N ALA A 32 8.82 15.28 23.49
CA ALA A 32 9.07 14.02 22.82
C ALA A 32 7.83 13.52 22.06
N ASP A 33 6.69 13.49 22.73
CA ASP A 33 5.38 13.13 22.17
C ASP A 33 4.94 14.07 21.06
N ILE A 34 5.07 15.39 21.26
CA ILE A 34 4.69 16.40 20.27
C ILE A 34 5.43 16.18 18.95
N ARG A 35 6.74 15.91 19.02
CA ARG A 35 7.55 15.69 17.81
C ARG A 35 7.17 14.42 17.07
N ILE A 36 6.89 13.32 17.79
CA ILE A 36 6.38 12.08 17.17
C ILE A 36 4.99 12.31 16.57
N ALA A 37 4.09 13.01 17.25
CA ALA A 37 2.76 13.31 16.74
C ALA A 37 2.81 14.14 15.45
N GLN A 38 3.78 15.04 15.31
CA GLN A 38 4.01 15.79 14.07
C GLN A 38 4.43 14.87 12.90
N TYR A 39 5.27 13.87 13.16
CA TYR A 39 5.63 12.86 12.15
C TYR A 39 4.42 11.99 11.78
N GLU A 40 3.69 11.47 12.77
CA GLU A 40 2.55 10.58 12.55
C GLU A 40 1.38 11.25 11.83
N SER A 41 1.16 12.55 12.08
CA SER A 41 0.14 13.35 11.40
C SER A 41 0.57 13.88 10.03
N GLY A 42 1.82 13.68 9.63
CA GLY A 42 2.36 14.23 8.38
C GLY A 42 2.61 15.74 8.41
N LYS A 43 2.40 16.42 9.55
CA LYS A 43 2.77 17.84 9.74
C LYS A 43 4.27 18.09 9.58
N ARG A 44 5.08 17.04 9.76
CA ARG A 44 6.52 17.08 9.53
C ARG A 44 6.97 15.76 8.90
N THR A 45 7.91 15.85 7.97
CA THR A 45 8.58 14.67 7.40
C THR A 45 9.88 14.39 8.17
N PRO A 46 10.09 13.18 8.69
CA PRO A 46 11.37 12.80 9.31
C PRO A 46 12.48 12.73 8.25
N LYS A 47 13.71 13.08 8.65
CA LYS A 47 14.91 12.91 7.83
C LYS A 47 15.43 11.48 7.94
N GLU A 48 16.31 11.06 7.03
CA GLU A 48 16.85 9.68 6.98
C GLU A 48 17.45 9.20 8.30
N ASP A 49 18.21 10.04 9.01
CA ASP A 49 18.76 9.72 10.33
C ASP A 49 17.66 9.40 11.36
N VAL A 50 16.59 10.20 11.34
CA VAL A 50 15.41 9.99 12.20
C VAL A 50 14.64 8.74 11.77
N ILE A 51 14.49 8.49 10.48
CA ILE A 51 13.85 7.26 9.96
C ILE A 51 14.60 6.03 10.44
N ASN A 52 15.93 6.01 10.31
CA ASN A 52 16.77 4.91 10.78
C ASN A 52 16.67 4.71 12.31
N GLY A 53 16.65 5.81 13.07
CA GLY A 53 16.43 5.76 14.53
C GLY A 53 15.06 5.17 14.89
N ILE A 54 13.99 5.61 14.23
CA ILE A 54 12.63 5.09 14.46
C ILE A 54 12.59 3.61 14.10
N ALA A 55 13.13 3.22 12.94
CA ALA A 55 13.17 1.84 12.48
C ALA A 55 13.91 0.93 13.48
N SER A 56 15.05 1.38 13.98
CA SER A 56 15.81 0.66 14.99
C SER A 56 15.04 0.48 16.30
N ILE A 57 14.35 1.53 16.78
CA ILE A 57 13.57 1.46 18.03
C ILE A 57 12.33 0.57 17.89
N LEU A 58 11.71 0.60 16.70
CA LEU A 58 10.52 -0.20 16.39
C LEU A 58 10.85 -1.62 15.89
N GLU A 59 12.14 -1.95 15.79
CA GLU A 59 12.65 -3.26 15.34
C GLU A 59 12.08 -3.64 13.97
N VAL A 60 12.24 -2.75 13.00
CA VAL A 60 11.82 -2.95 11.61
C VAL A 60 12.88 -2.44 10.64
N SER A 61 12.79 -2.86 9.38
CA SER A 61 13.56 -2.25 8.30
C SER A 61 13.13 -0.77 8.10
N PRO A 62 14.06 0.16 7.81
CA PRO A 62 13.70 1.52 7.40
C PRO A 62 12.72 1.56 6.21
N GLU A 63 12.80 0.58 5.31
CA GLU A 63 11.90 0.46 4.15
C GLU A 63 10.44 0.25 4.57
N ALA A 64 10.18 -0.40 5.71
CA ALA A 64 8.82 -0.57 6.23
C ALA A 64 8.16 0.75 6.67
N LEU A 65 8.95 1.82 6.86
CA LEU A 65 8.47 3.16 7.19
C LEU A 65 8.30 4.03 5.94
N LYS A 66 9.02 3.74 4.86
CA LYS A 66 9.06 4.58 3.66
C LYS A 66 7.85 4.34 2.76
N ILE A 67 7.63 5.27 1.84
CA ILE A 67 6.75 5.02 0.70
C ILE A 67 7.49 4.03 -0.22
N PRO A 68 6.90 2.87 -0.56
CA PRO A 68 7.58 1.89 -1.40
C PRO A 68 7.94 2.49 -2.76
N ASP A 69 9.21 2.37 -3.15
CA ASP A 69 9.69 2.71 -4.48
C ASP A 69 9.50 1.52 -5.42
N ILE A 70 8.44 1.58 -6.25
CA ILE A 70 8.07 0.51 -7.17
C ILE A 70 9.13 0.20 -8.24
N GLU A 71 10.14 1.07 -8.41
CA GLU A 71 11.28 0.81 -9.31
C GLU A 71 12.35 -0.09 -8.68
N SER A 72 12.28 -0.33 -7.36
CA SER A 72 13.22 -1.17 -6.61
C SER A 72 12.62 -2.53 -6.24
N TYR A 73 13.45 -3.57 -6.10
CA TYR A 73 12.98 -4.89 -5.66
C TYR A 73 12.34 -4.86 -4.26
N HIS A 74 12.89 -4.04 -3.34
CA HIS A 74 12.30 -3.88 -2.02
C HIS A 74 10.95 -3.17 -2.09
N GLY A 75 10.85 -2.06 -2.83
CA GLY A 75 9.59 -1.36 -2.96
C GLY A 75 8.53 -2.17 -3.74
N PHE A 76 8.92 -3.02 -4.68
CA PHE A 76 8.02 -4.01 -5.27
C PHE A 76 7.38 -4.91 -4.20
N ILE A 77 8.18 -5.56 -3.35
CA ILE A 77 7.61 -6.49 -2.35
C ILE A 77 6.83 -5.75 -1.25
N PHE A 78 7.28 -4.58 -0.80
CA PHE A 78 6.53 -3.76 0.15
C PHE A 78 5.22 -3.23 -0.44
N THR A 79 5.14 -3.04 -1.76
CA THR A 79 3.87 -2.72 -2.44
C THR A 79 2.93 -3.90 -2.39
N LEU A 80 3.39 -5.13 -2.65
CA LEU A 80 2.56 -6.33 -2.56
C LEU A 80 2.00 -6.55 -1.14
N PHE A 81 2.80 -6.33 -0.10
CA PHE A 81 2.31 -6.40 1.29
C PHE A 81 1.22 -5.37 1.59
N GLU A 82 1.34 -4.16 1.05
CA GLU A 82 0.29 -3.15 1.18
C GLU A 82 -0.99 -3.57 0.45
N LEU A 83 -0.86 -4.16 -0.75
CA LEU A 83 -2.00 -4.66 -1.51
C LEU A 83 -2.70 -5.81 -0.80
N GLU A 84 -1.96 -6.67 -0.11
CA GLU A 84 -2.53 -7.73 0.73
C GLU A 84 -3.35 -7.16 1.87
N GLU A 85 -2.79 -6.22 2.62
CA GLU A 85 -3.47 -5.65 3.80
C GLU A 85 -4.67 -4.76 3.45
N GLN A 86 -4.66 -4.06 2.32
CA GLN A 86 -5.67 -3.05 1.99
C GLN A 86 -6.72 -3.52 0.99
N PHE A 87 -6.33 -4.38 0.05
CA PHE A 87 -7.15 -4.74 -1.09
C PHE A 87 -7.39 -6.25 -1.20
N GLY A 88 -6.94 -7.02 -0.20
CA GLY A 88 -7.14 -8.46 -0.12
C GLY A 88 -6.44 -9.24 -1.23
N LEU A 89 -5.32 -8.71 -1.75
CA LEU A 89 -4.39 -9.50 -2.56
C LEU A 89 -3.78 -10.59 -1.69
N THR A 90 -3.53 -11.77 -2.23
CA THR A 90 -2.83 -12.83 -1.51
C THR A 90 -1.99 -13.65 -2.50
N ILE A 91 -1.21 -14.57 -1.96
CA ILE A 91 -0.28 -15.39 -2.70
C ILE A 91 -0.48 -16.87 -2.37
N ASP A 92 -0.51 -17.70 -3.40
CA ASP A 92 -0.43 -19.15 -3.27
C ASP A 92 0.67 -19.73 -4.18
N MET A 93 0.84 -21.05 -4.13
CA MET A 93 1.81 -21.77 -4.94
C MET A 93 1.05 -22.67 -5.91
N THR A 94 1.19 -22.42 -7.21
CA THR A 94 0.56 -23.20 -8.28
C THR A 94 1.63 -23.66 -9.26
N GLU A 95 1.71 -24.96 -9.54
CA GLU A 95 2.72 -25.57 -10.44
C GLU A 95 4.18 -25.21 -10.08
N GLY A 96 4.47 -25.04 -8.78
CA GLY A 96 5.80 -24.66 -8.29
C GLY A 96 6.16 -23.18 -8.50
N MET A 97 5.19 -22.36 -8.94
CA MET A 97 5.34 -20.93 -9.16
C MET A 97 4.44 -20.14 -8.21
N PRO A 98 4.91 -19.02 -7.64
CA PRO A 98 4.06 -18.12 -6.87
C PRO A 98 2.99 -17.50 -7.77
N ASN A 99 1.73 -17.54 -7.33
CA ASN A 99 0.60 -16.93 -8.02
C ASN A 99 -0.05 -15.87 -7.12
N LEU A 100 -0.28 -14.68 -7.67
CA LEU A 100 -0.97 -13.59 -6.97
C LEU A 100 -2.45 -13.57 -7.39
N HIS A 101 -3.34 -13.59 -6.41
CA HIS A 101 -4.79 -13.57 -6.66
C HIS A 101 -5.52 -12.81 -5.53
N LEU A 102 -6.79 -12.45 -5.73
CA LEU A 102 -7.62 -11.96 -4.61
C LEU A 102 -7.94 -13.10 -3.65
N ASP A 103 -8.01 -12.81 -2.37
CA ASP A 103 -8.51 -13.75 -1.36
C ASP A 103 -9.84 -14.37 -1.83
N LYS A 104 -10.05 -15.67 -1.60
CA LYS A 104 -11.28 -16.36 -2.00
C LYS A 104 -12.46 -15.95 -1.13
N ASN A 105 -12.22 -15.39 0.05
CA ASN A 105 -13.25 -14.84 0.90
C ASN A 105 -13.56 -13.38 0.52
N PRO A 106 -14.73 -13.10 -0.09
CA PRO A 106 -15.09 -11.76 -0.56
C PRO A 106 -15.27 -10.73 0.56
N THR A 107 -15.28 -11.14 1.83
CA THR A 107 -15.29 -10.18 2.95
C THR A 107 -13.92 -9.52 3.18
N ASN A 108 -12.85 -10.04 2.56
CA ASN A 108 -11.48 -9.57 2.78
C ASN A 108 -11.03 -8.51 1.76
N TYR A 109 -11.87 -8.14 0.79
CA TYR A 109 -11.60 -7.09 -0.19
C TYR A 109 -12.88 -6.33 -0.59
N ASP A 110 -12.72 -5.10 -1.11
CA ASP A 110 -13.83 -4.34 -1.69
C ASP A 110 -14.22 -4.95 -3.06
N HIS A 111 -15.51 -5.19 -3.28
CA HIS A 111 -16.04 -5.73 -4.54
C HIS A 111 -15.64 -4.90 -5.76
N ASN A 112 -15.37 -3.59 -5.59
CA ASN A 112 -14.82 -2.75 -6.64
C ASN A 112 -13.47 -3.27 -7.15
N ILE A 113 -12.59 -3.75 -6.27
CA ILE A 113 -11.27 -4.30 -6.65
C ILE A 113 -11.43 -5.53 -7.53
N LYS A 114 -12.37 -6.42 -7.21
CA LYS A 114 -12.69 -7.54 -8.10
C LYS A 114 -13.16 -7.07 -9.46
N GLY A 115 -14.05 -6.08 -9.50
CA GLY A 115 -14.49 -5.47 -10.76
C GLY A 115 -13.32 -4.96 -11.60
N MET A 116 -12.39 -4.22 -10.99
CA MET A 116 -11.16 -3.72 -11.65
C MET A 116 -10.32 -4.86 -12.24
N LEU A 117 -10.16 -5.96 -11.50
CA LEU A 117 -9.39 -7.11 -11.96
C LEU A 117 -10.11 -7.93 -13.04
N ASP A 118 -11.45 -8.05 -12.96
CA ASP A 118 -12.26 -8.70 -14.00
C ASP A 118 -12.16 -7.92 -15.32
N ASP A 119 -12.24 -6.58 -15.27
CA ASP A 119 -12.11 -5.74 -16.47
C ASP A 119 -10.70 -5.81 -17.06
N TRP A 120 -9.67 -5.81 -16.20
CA TRP A 120 -8.31 -6.04 -16.66
C TRP A 120 -8.13 -7.42 -17.31
N TYR A 121 -8.66 -8.48 -16.69
CA TYR A 121 -8.64 -9.84 -17.24
C TYR A 121 -9.33 -9.93 -18.60
N LYS A 122 -10.48 -9.26 -18.77
CA LYS A 122 -11.21 -9.19 -20.04
C LYS A 122 -10.32 -8.62 -21.14
N TYR A 123 -9.72 -7.45 -20.95
CA TYR A 123 -8.86 -6.82 -21.96
C TYR A 123 -7.59 -7.63 -22.23
N LYS A 124 -7.01 -8.25 -21.20
CA LYS A 124 -5.86 -9.15 -21.37
C LYS A 124 -6.22 -10.38 -22.20
N SER A 125 -7.43 -10.94 -22.02
CA SER A 125 -7.95 -12.07 -22.79
C SER A 125 -8.21 -11.71 -24.25
N LYS A 126 -8.79 -10.53 -24.52
CA LYS A 126 -8.95 -10.00 -25.88
C LYS A 126 -7.61 -9.90 -26.61
N LEU A 127 -6.60 -9.36 -25.95
CA LEU A 127 -5.24 -9.28 -26.49
C LEU A 127 -4.67 -10.68 -26.80
N ALA A 128 -4.83 -11.64 -25.87
CA ALA A 128 -4.32 -13.01 -26.05
C ALA A 128 -5.00 -13.75 -27.21
N SER A 129 -6.29 -13.48 -27.45
CA SER A 129 -7.05 -14.06 -28.57
C SER A 129 -6.82 -13.38 -29.92
N GLY A 130 -6.18 -12.21 -29.94
CA GLY A 130 -5.98 -11.40 -31.15
C GLY A 130 -7.17 -10.51 -31.53
N GLU A 131 -8.20 -10.39 -30.69
CA GLU A 131 -9.34 -9.49 -30.90
C GLU A 131 -8.92 -8.01 -30.89
N ILE A 132 -7.90 -7.68 -30.09
CA ILE A 132 -7.30 -6.34 -30.04
C ILE A 132 -5.77 -6.42 -30.19
N SER A 133 -5.19 -5.37 -30.74
CA SER A 133 -3.75 -5.17 -30.83
C SER A 133 -3.12 -4.76 -29.49
N ILE A 134 -1.79 -4.87 -29.40
CA ILE A 134 -1.01 -4.36 -28.26
C ILE A 134 -1.16 -2.84 -28.09
N GLU A 135 -1.34 -2.11 -29.19
CA GLU A 135 -1.56 -0.67 -29.18
C GLU A 135 -2.92 -0.34 -28.57
N GLU A 136 -3.99 -1.01 -28.99
CA GLU A 136 -5.32 -0.85 -28.41
C GLU A 136 -5.35 -1.21 -26.92
N TYR A 137 -4.69 -2.31 -26.51
CA TYR A 137 -4.56 -2.67 -25.11
C TYR A 137 -3.78 -1.63 -24.30
N THR A 138 -2.70 -1.07 -24.86
CA THR A 138 -1.92 -0.02 -24.21
C THR A 138 -2.72 1.27 -24.08
N ASN A 139 -3.44 1.65 -25.14
CA ASN A 139 -4.32 2.80 -25.15
C ASN A 139 -5.44 2.62 -24.11
N TRP A 140 -6.02 1.43 -23.97
CA TRP A 140 -6.99 1.14 -22.92
C TRP A 140 -6.40 1.39 -21.51
N LYS A 141 -5.21 0.85 -21.20
CA LYS A 141 -4.55 1.10 -19.90
C LYS A 141 -4.30 2.59 -19.62
N LEU A 142 -3.88 3.34 -20.64
CA LEU A 142 -3.58 4.77 -20.52
C LEU A 142 -4.82 5.64 -20.31
N ASN A 143 -6.01 5.15 -20.68
CA ASN A 143 -7.28 5.85 -20.55
C ASN A 143 -8.21 5.17 -19.52
N TYR A 144 -7.67 4.39 -18.58
CA TYR A 144 -8.45 3.80 -17.48
C TYR A 144 -8.70 4.87 -16.40
N PRO A 145 -9.92 5.00 -15.83
CA PRO A 145 -11.08 4.13 -15.99
C PRO A 145 -12.08 4.57 -17.09
N GLU A 146 -11.85 5.66 -17.82
CA GLU A 146 -12.82 6.19 -18.80
C GLU A 146 -13.17 5.19 -19.92
N LYS A 147 -12.22 4.32 -20.29
CA LYS A 147 -12.43 3.22 -21.25
C LYS A 147 -12.65 1.86 -20.59
N SER A 148 -12.87 1.83 -19.27
CA SER A 148 -13.27 0.65 -18.53
C SER A 148 -14.78 0.45 -18.66
N ASP A 149 -15.24 -0.80 -18.62
CA ASP A 149 -16.67 -1.09 -18.48
C ASP A 149 -17.19 -0.86 -17.04
N LEU A 150 -16.31 -0.43 -16.13
CA LEU A 150 -16.64 -0.16 -14.73
C LEU A 150 -17.10 1.29 -14.55
N LEU A 151 -18.33 1.46 -14.10
CA LEU A 151 -18.85 2.73 -13.61
C LEU A 151 -18.35 2.98 -12.17
N LEU A 152 -17.08 3.36 -12.02
CA LEU A 152 -16.49 3.66 -10.71
C LEU A 152 -17.02 4.97 -10.07
N ASP A 153 -17.82 5.76 -10.81
CA ASP A 153 -18.35 7.05 -10.39
C ASP A 153 -19.81 7.02 -9.89
N SER A 154 -20.18 6.04 -9.06
CA SER A 154 -21.33 6.25 -8.16
C SER A 154 -20.83 6.84 -6.84
N LYS A 155 -20.89 8.17 -6.73
CA LYS A 155 -20.72 8.86 -5.43
C LYS A 155 -21.55 8.14 -4.37
N PRO A 156 -21.05 7.92 -3.13
CA PRO A 156 -21.89 7.39 -2.07
C PRO A 156 -23.13 8.27 -1.93
N SER A 157 -24.32 7.65 -1.95
CA SER A 157 -25.54 8.38 -1.64
C SER A 157 -25.42 8.89 -0.20
N GLU A 158 -25.40 10.20 -0.02
CA GLU A 158 -25.64 10.79 1.29
C GLU A 158 -27.01 10.29 1.78
N LYS A 159 -26.99 9.48 2.83
CA LYS A 159 -28.14 9.17 3.68
C LYS A 159 -27.77 9.51 5.12
#